data_AF-A0A3B8V9S6-F1
#
_entry.id   AF-A0A3B8V9S6-F1
#
_cell.length_a   1.000
_cell.length_b   1.000
_cell.length_c   1.000
_cell.angle_alpha   90.00
_cell.angle_beta   90.00
_cell.angle_gamma   90.00
#
_symmetry.space_group_name_H-M   'P 1'
#
loop_
_entity.id
_entity.type
_entity.pdbx_description
1 polymer ?
#
loop_
_entity_poly.entity_id
_entity_poly.type
_entity_poly.pdbx_seq_one_letter_code
_entity_poly.pdbx_strand_id
1 'polypeptide(L)' 'MGLDLDYIDGQTPLDEDEKIGLLIPTIATREELDEFEQLNI' A
#
# COMPACT_ATOMS: atom_id res chain seq x y z
N MET A 1 0.44 -15.04 -10.45
CA MET A 1 -0.89 -14.45 -10.67
C MET A 1 -0.84 -13.09 -10.03
N GLY A 2 -0.82 -12.02 -10.84
CA GLY A 2 -0.85 -10.65 -10.35
C GLY A 2 -2.27 -10.21 -10.03
N LEU A 3 -2.41 -9.17 -9.21
CA LEU A 3 -3.68 -8.46 -9.05
C LEU A 3 -3.90 -7.57 -10.27
N ASP A 4 -5.01 -7.77 -10.98
CA ASP A 4 -5.47 -6.83 -12.00
C ASP A 4 -6.16 -5.65 -11.28
N LEU A 5 -5.58 -4.46 -11.42
CA LEU A 5 -6.11 -3.24 -10.83
C LEU A 5 -6.99 -2.52 -11.85
N ASP A 6 -8.30 -2.54 -11.62
CA ASP A 6 -9.25 -1.70 -12.35
C ASP A 6 -9.30 -0.32 -11.69
N TYR A 7 -8.87 0.70 -12.43
CA TYR A 7 -8.97 2.09 -11.98
C TYR A 7 -10.33 2.67 -12.34
N ILE A 8 -10.96 3.37 -11.39
CA ILE A 8 -12.21 4.11 -11.62
C ILE A 8 -11.94 5.59 -11.92
N ASP A 9 -12.91 6.27 -12.54
CA ASP A 9 -12.80 7.69 -12.87
C ASP A 9 -12.41 8.54 -11.65
N GLY A 10 -11.38 9.38 -11.84
CA GLY A 10 -10.84 10.26 -10.81
C GLY A 10 -9.70 9.66 -9.98
N GLN A 11 -9.32 8.40 -10.20
CA GLN A 11 -8.11 7.84 -9.60
C GLN A 11 -6.85 8.21 -10.39
N THR A 12 -5.76 8.43 -9.67
CA THR A 12 -4.41 8.55 -10.26
C THR A 12 -3.75 7.18 -10.22
N PRO A 13 -3.44 6.57 -11.38
CA PRO A 13 -2.63 5.36 -11.42
C PRO A 13 -1.24 5.65 -10.85
N LEU A 14 -0.74 4.73 -10.02
CA LEU A 14 0.59 4.83 -9.45
C LEU A 14 1.60 4.05 -10.30
N ASP A 15 2.73 4.67 -10.59
CA ASP A 15 3.89 3.96 -11.14
C ASP A 15 4.62 3.13 -10.06
N GLU A 16 5.61 2.35 -10.46
CA GLU A 16 6.32 1.45 -9.55
C GLU A 16 7.14 2.19 -8.48
N ASP A 17 7.70 3.36 -8.82
CA ASP A 17 8.49 4.17 -7.89
C ASP A 17 7.57 4.82 -6.85
N GLU A 18 6.41 5.31 -7.29
CA GLU A 18 5.36 5.83 -6.41
C GLU A 18 4.82 4.75 -5.45
N LYS A 19 4.61 3.52 -5.94
CA LYS A 19 4.21 2.39 -5.08
C LYS A 19 5.26 2.07 -4.02
N ILE A 20 6.54 2.06 -4.39
CA ILE A 20 7.64 1.81 -3.44
C ILE A 20 7.66 2.90 -2.36
N GLY A 21 7.38 4.16 -2.73
CA GLY A 21 7.29 5.27 -1.78
C GLY A 21 6.18 5.15 -0.73
N LEU A 22 5.17 4.31 -0.99
CA LEU A 22 4.07 4.04 -0.03
C LEU A 22 4.40 2.91 0.95
N LEU A 23 5.46 2.14 0.70
CA LEU A 23 5.84 1.03 1.58
C LEU A 23 6.52 1.56 2.84
N ILE A 24 6.11 1.05 4.01
CA ILE A 24 6.83 1.25 5.26
C ILE A 24 7.94 0.18 5.30
N PRO A 25 9.24 0.52 5.17
CA PRO A 25 10.29 -0.46 4.91
C PRO A 25 10.49 -1.52 5.99
N THR A 26 10.01 -1.26 7.21
CA THR A 26 10.09 -2.19 8.35
C THR A 26 8.89 -3.12 8.46
N ILE A 27 7.87 -2.97 7.61
CA ILE A 27 6.64 -3.76 7.63
C ILE A 27 6.64 -4.70 6.43
N ALA A 28 6.61 -6.00 6.71
CA ALA A 28 6.65 -7.05 5.70
C ALA A 28 5.30 -7.75 5.54
N THR A 29 4.42 -7.67 6.54
CA THR A 29 3.13 -8.35 6.56
C THR A 29 1.97 -7.39 6.82
N ARG A 30 0.76 -7.82 6.45
CA ARG A 30 -0.46 -7.06 6.77
C ARG A 30 -0.70 -6.96 8.28
N GLU A 31 -0.39 -8.02 9.02
CA GLU A 31 -0.57 -8.05 10.48
C GLU A 31 0.30 -6.99 11.18
N GLU A 32 1.56 -6.84 10.77
CA GLU A 32 2.46 -5.79 11.27
C GLU A 32 1.95 -4.37 10.92
N LEU A 33 1.32 -4.19 9.75
CA LEU A 33 0.69 -2.92 9.38
C LEU A 33 -0.48 -2.59 10.29
N ASP A 34 -1.35 -3.57 10.53
CA ASP A 34 -2.54 -3.40 11.36
C ASP A 34 -2.15 -3.06 12.81
N GLU A 35 -1.10 -3.69 13.36
CA GLU A 35 -0.54 -3.35 14.67
C GLU A 35 0.03 -1.92 14.71
N PHE A 36 0.81 -1.55 13.68
CA PHE A 36 1.39 -0.21 13.58
C PHE A 36 0.30 0.87 13.56
N GLU A 37 -0.78 0.66 12.81
CA GLU A 37 -1.90 1.61 12.76
C GLU A 37 -2.62 1.73 14.11
N GLN A 38 -2.88 0.61 14.81
CA GLN A 38 -3.54 0.62 16.12
C GLN A 38 -2.75 1.39 17.18
N LEU A 39 -1.41 1.34 17.14
CA LEU A 39 -0.55 2.02 18.12
C LEU A 39 -0.50 3.56 17.95
N ASN A 40 -1.00 4.09 16.83
CA ASN A 40 -0.93 5.52 16.50
C ASN A 40 -2.29 6.24 16.62
N ILE A 41 -3.27 5.65 17.32
CA ILE A 41 -4.62 6.19 17.57
C ILE A 41 -4.71 6.86 18.96
#